data_AF-A0A7K4HEP4-F1
#
_entry.id   AF-A0A7K4HEP4-F1
#
_cell.length_a   1.000
_cell.length_b   1.000
_cell.length_c   1.000
_cell.angle_alpha   90.00
_cell.angle_beta   90.00
_cell.angle_gamma   90.00
#
_symmetry.space_group_name_H-M   'P 1'
#
loop_
_entity.id
_entity.type
_entity.pdbx_description
1 polymer ?
#
loop_
_entity_poly.entity_id
_entity_poly.type
_entity_poly.pdbx_seq_one_letter_code
_entity_poly.pdbx_strand_id
1 'polypeptide(L)' 'MIEDKIVKYKENLTLALNLANNRYADHEYYENMVNRLEKMLLFYENLKLWKENSME' A
#
# COMPACT_ATOMS: atom_id res chain seq x y z
N MET A 1 4.09 11.47 -9.07
CA MET A 1 2.66 11.84 -9.12
C MET A 1 1.88 10.95 -8.14
N ILE A 2 0.58 11.20 -7.90
CA ILE A 2 -0.22 10.40 -6.96
C ILE A 2 -0.31 8.95 -7.45
N GLU A 3 -0.39 8.79 -8.76
CA GLU A 3 -0.40 7.52 -9.49
C GLU A 3 0.88 6.71 -9.23
N ASP A 4 2.07 7.33 -9.33
CA ASP A 4 3.34 6.67 -9.03
C ASP A 4 3.41 6.18 -7.58
N LYS A 5 2.79 6.92 -6.65
CA LYS A 5 2.71 6.50 -5.24
C LYS A 5 1.82 5.28 -5.11
N ILE A 6 0.63 5.29 -5.73
CA ILE A 6 -0.30 4.14 -5.72
C ILE A 6 0.40 2.88 -6.26
N VAL A 7 1.09 2.97 -7.40
CA VAL A 7 1.83 1.85 -7.99
C VAL A 7 2.88 1.32 -7.00
N LYS A 8 3.70 2.20 -6.43
CA LYS A 8 4.74 1.81 -5.48
C LYS A 8 4.17 1.16 -4.21
N TYR A 9 3.04 1.64 -3.69
CA TYR A 9 2.40 1.02 -2.53
C TYR A 9 1.81 -0.35 -2.87
N LYS A 10 1.27 -0.55 -4.07
CA LYS A 10 0.82 -1.88 -4.54
C LYS A 10 1.98 -2.86 -4.64
N GLU A 11 3.10 -2.46 -5.24
CA GLU A 11 4.32 -3.29 -5.33
C GLU A 11 4.86 -3.67 -3.95
N ASN A 12 4.99 -2.69 -3.05
CA ASN A 12 5.45 -2.93 -1.68
C ASN A 12 4.49 -3.84 -0.91
N LEU A 13 3.18 -3.69 -1.10
CA LEU A 13 2.17 -4.52 -0.45
C LEU A 13 2.30 -5.98 -0.91
N THR A 14 2.47 -6.22 -2.20
CA THR A 14 2.72 -7.57 -2.73
C THR A 14 3.99 -8.18 -2.13
N LEU A 15 5.09 -7.41 -2.04
CA LEU A 15 6.32 -7.88 -1.41
C LEU A 15 6.13 -8.20 0.07
N ALA A 16 5.47 -7.32 0.82
CA ALA A 16 5.21 -7.52 2.25
C ALA A 16 4.31 -8.74 2.51
N LEU A 17 3.29 -8.97 1.69
CA LEU A 17 2.44 -10.17 1.75
C LEU A 17 3.24 -11.44 1.48
N ASN A 18 4.14 -11.43 0.49
CA ASN A 18 5.02 -12.56 0.21
C ASN A 18 5.95 -12.86 1.38
N LEU A 19 6.47 -11.82 2.05
CA LEU A 19 7.35 -11.96 3.21
C LEU A 19 6.59 -12.40 4.46
N ALA A 20 5.37 -11.89 4.70
CA ALA A 20 4.52 -12.34 5.80
C ALA A 20 4.17 -13.83 5.70
N ASN A 21 4.02 -14.36 4.48
CA ASN A 21 3.76 -15.79 4.23
C ASN A 21 5.02 -16.65 4.22
N ASN A 22 6.22 -16.07 4.35
CA ASN A 22 7.47 -16.81 4.37
C ASN A 22 7.76 -17.34 5.77
N ARG A 23 7.86 -18.67 5.93
CA ARG A 23 8.12 -19.35 7.21
C ARG A 23 9.44 -18.97 7.90
N TYR A 24 10.37 -18.35 7.18
CA TYR A 24 11.67 -17.91 7.70
C TYR A 24 11.71 -16.42 8.03
N ALA A 25 10.63 -15.70 7.74
CA ALA A 25 10.52 -14.26 7.96
C ALA A 25 9.82 -13.97 9.29
N ASP A 26 10.06 -12.77 9.83
CA ASP A 26 9.36 -12.27 11.01
C ASP A 26 7.90 -11.94 10.64
N HIS A 27 7.01 -12.89 10.90
CA HIS A 27 5.60 -12.80 10.51
C HIS A 27 4.91 -11.56 11.09
N GLU A 28 5.10 -11.29 12.39
CA GLU A 28 4.45 -10.15 13.07
C GLU A 28 4.94 -8.82 12.51
N TYR A 29 6.25 -8.71 12.21
CA TYR A 29 6.80 -7.52 11.56
C TYR A 29 6.16 -7.26 10.19
N TYR A 30 6.08 -8.29 9.35
CA TYR A 30 5.54 -8.13 8.00
C TYR A 30 4.02 -7.97 7.96
N GLU A 31 3.28 -8.57 8.88
CA GLU A 31 1.84 -8.33 9.03
C GLU A 31 1.56 -6.86 9.42
N ASN A 32 2.34 -6.32 10.37
CA ASN A 32 2.27 -4.90 10.71
C ASN A 32 2.65 -3.99 9.53
N MET A 33 3.61 -4.42 8.70
CA MET A 33 3.98 -3.70 7.47
C MET A 33 2.83 -3.71 6.44
N VAL A 34 2.20 -4.86 6.21
CA VAL A 34 1.02 -5.00 5.33
C VAL A 34 -0.08 -4.03 5.76
N ASN A 35 -0.46 -4.04 7.04
CA ASN A 35 -1.48 -3.14 7.60
C ASN A 35 -1.17 -1.65 7.37
N ARG A 36 0.11 -1.25 7.44
CA ARG A 36 0.53 0.14 7.17
C ARG A 36 0.46 0.48 5.69
N LEU A 37 0.88 -0.44 4.83
CA LEU A 37 0.87 -0.26 3.37
C LEU A 37 -0.55 -0.15 2.83
N GLU A 38 -1.49 -0.96 3.34
CA GLU A 38 -2.91 -0.88 2.97
C GLU A 38 -3.52 0.48 3.32
N LYS A 39 -3.27 0.99 4.53
CA LYS A 39 -3.74 2.32 4.95
C LYS A 39 -3.18 3.44 4.07
N MET A 40 -1.90 3.34 3.70
CA MET A 40 -1.28 4.33 2.81
C MET A 40 -1.83 4.23 1.39
N LEU A 41 -2.06 3.02 0.89
CA LEU A 41 -2.65 2.80 -0.43
C LEU A 41 -4.05 3.44 -0.48
N LEU A 42 -4.90 3.15 0.51
CA LEU A 42 -6.24 3.72 0.61
C LEU A 42 -6.21 5.25 0.66
N PHE A 43 -5.27 5.84 1.42
CA PHE A 43 -5.10 7.28 1.46
C PHE A 43 -4.81 7.87 0.07
N TYR A 44 -3.85 7.29 -0.68
CA TYR A 44 -3.49 7.80 -1.99
C TYR A 44 -4.59 7.58 -3.05
N GLU A 45 -5.32 6.46 -2.97
CA GLU A 45 -6.48 6.21 -3.83
C GLU A 45 -7.59 7.24 -3.58
N ASN A 46 -7.89 7.54 -2.31
CA ASN A 46 -8.84 8.59 -1.94
C ASN A 46 -8.36 9.99 -2.36
N LEU A 47 -7.07 10.28 -2.21
CA LEU A 47 -6.49 11.55 -2.63
C LEU A 47 -6.60 11.74 -4.15
N LYS A 48 -6.42 10.66 -4.92
CA LYS A 48 -6.61 10.68 -6.37
C LYS A 48 -8.06 11.01 -6.73
N LEU A 49 -9.02 10.30 -6.13
CA LEU A 49 -10.46 10.55 -6.34
C LEU A 49 -10.85 11.99 -5.99
N TRP A 50 -10.36 12.50 -4.86
CA TRP A 50 -10.60 13.88 -4.46
C TRP A 50 -10.05 14.88 -5.50
N LYS A 51 -8.84 14.63 -6.02
CA LYS A 51 -8.24 15.48 -7.04
C LYS A 51 -9.05 15.45 -8.34
N GLU A 52 -9.51 14.28 -8.78
CA GLU A 52 -10.34 14.14 -9.98
C GLU A 52 -11.67 14.89 -9.82
N ASN A 53 -12.36 14.72 -8.68
CA ASN A 53 -13.64 15.37 -8.39
C ASN A 53 -13.55 16.89 -8.13
N SER A 54 -12.37 17.41 -7.81
CA SER A 54 -12.15 18.86 -7.59
C SER A 54 -11.71 19.60 -8.87
N MET A 55 -11.50 18.86 -9.95
CA MET A 55 -11.22 19.40 -11.29
C MET A 55 -12.45 19.35 -12.23
N GLU A 56 -13.57 18.80 -11.75
CA GLU A 56 -14.94 18.95 -12.32
C GLU A 56 -15.65 20.16 -11.72
#